data_AF-A0A6L2PHC9-F1
#
_entry.id   AF-A0A6L2PHC9-F1
#
_cell.length_a   1.000
_cell.length_b   1.000
_cell.length_c   1.000
_cell.angle_alpha   90.00
_cell.angle_beta   90.00
_cell.angle_gamma   90.00
#
_symmetry.space_group_name_H-M   'P 1'
#
loop_
_entity.id
_entity.type
_entity.pdbx_description
1 polymer ?
#
loop_
_entity_poly.entity_id
_entity_poly.type
_entity_poly.pdbx_seq_one_letter_code
_entity_poly.pdbx_strand_id
1 'polypeptide(L)'
;MPTIGEDTLAERYERSMDRVRVITRARYKVEMQWECDLDRETLTKHPELQTFPILEQSPLNTRDSLYRDRTEAMRLHYKIKDGETIQYLDVMSLYPCVCKYFKFPVGHPTVHVGEKWHNIQTMLQKEGLIKCSILPPKHMYHSVPPPRCNNKLLFCLYKT
;
A
#
# COMPACT_ATOMS: atom_id res chain seq x y z
N MET A 1 30.92 7.92 2.48
CA MET A 1 29.52 7.52 2.20
C MET A 1 28.86 8.65 1.44
N PRO A 2 28.21 8.42 0.30
CA PRO A 2 27.60 9.49 -0.47
C PRO A 2 26.31 9.93 0.22
N THR A 3 26.19 11.22 0.51
CA THR A 3 24.99 11.82 1.08
C THR A 3 23.91 11.90 0.01
N ILE A 4 22.79 11.22 0.24
CA ILE A 4 21.56 11.43 -0.54
C ILE A 4 21.03 12.82 -0.15
N GLY A 5 21.37 13.86 -0.91
CA GLY A 5 20.96 15.26 -0.71
C GLY A 5 22.10 16.23 -0.39
N GLU A 6 21.91 17.51 -0.76
CA GLU A 6 22.86 18.62 -0.58
C GLU A 6 23.12 19.02 0.88
N ASP A 7 22.29 18.55 1.82
CA ASP A 7 22.39 18.86 3.24
C ASP A 7 23.61 18.18 3.91
N THR A 8 24.35 18.95 4.70
CA THR A 8 25.39 18.47 5.62
C THR A 8 24.80 17.63 6.77
N LEU A 9 25.64 16.82 7.42
CA LEU A 9 25.22 16.01 8.57
C LEU A 9 24.73 16.86 9.76
N ALA A 10 25.36 18.02 9.98
CA ALA A 10 24.96 18.95 11.04
C ALA A 10 23.57 19.53 10.77
N GLU A 11 23.27 19.92 9.53
CA GLU A 11 21.94 20.44 9.15
C GLU A 11 20.85 19.38 9.31
N ARG A 12 21.13 18.11 9.01
CA ARG A 12 20.18 17.00 9.24
C ARG A 12 19.93 16.77 10.73
N TYR A 13 20.98 16.87 11.55
CA TYR A 13 20.88 16.76 13.01
C TYR A 13 19.99 17.87 13.57
N GLU A 14 20.28 19.13 13.25
CA GLU A 14 19.51 20.28 13.72
C GLU A 14 18.05 20.19 13.28
N ARG A 15 17.79 19.84 12.01
CA ARG A 15 16.42 19.65 11.51
C ARG A 15 15.66 18.55 12.24
N SER A 16 16.34 17.48 12.63
CA SER A 16 15.76 16.40 13.42
C SER A 16 15.42 16.87 14.84
N MET A 17 16.33 17.62 15.48
CA MET A 17 16.11 18.20 16.80
C MET A 17 14.99 19.26 16.80
N ASP A 18 14.90 20.08 15.75
CA ASP A 18 13.82 21.05 15.60
C ASP A 18 12.45 20.38 15.46
N ARG A 19 12.37 19.26 14.72
CA ARG A 19 11.15 18.45 14.67
C ARG A 19 10.75 17.93 16.04
N VAL A 20 11.72 17.39 16.80
CA VAL A 20 11.47 16.93 18.18
C VAL A 20 10.93 18.08 19.03
N ARG A 21 11.58 19.25 19.00
CA ARG A 21 11.15 20.44 19.74
C ARG A 21 9.71 20.86 19.40
N VAL A 22 9.34 20.87 18.12
CA VAL A 22 7.98 21.22 17.68
C VAL A 22 6.95 20.24 18.25
N ILE A 23 7.22 18.94 18.17
CA ILE A 23 6.29 17.89 18.64
C ILE A 23 6.16 17.95 20.18
N THR A 24 7.27 18.15 20.89
CA THR A 24 7.26 18.30 22.36
C THR A 24 6.49 19.56 22.79
N ARG A 25 6.63 20.69 22.08
CA ARG A 25 5.87 21.92 22.35
C ARG A 25 4.37 21.72 22.17
N ALA A 26 3.96 20.85 21.25
CA ALA A 26 2.56 20.44 21.08
C ALA A 26 2.07 19.46 22.16
N ARG A 27 2.85 19.24 23.24
CA ARG A 27 2.55 18.36 24.39
C ARG A 27 2.42 16.87 24.05
N TYR A 28 3.00 16.44 22.94
CA TYR A 28 3.15 15.02 22.66
C TYR A 28 4.39 14.46 23.37
N LYS A 29 4.29 13.22 23.86
CA LYS A 29 5.43 12.46 24.36
C LYS A 29 6.27 12.02 23.17
N VAL A 30 7.54 12.43 23.14
CA VAL A 30 8.50 12.02 22.10
C VAL A 30 9.52 11.08 22.73
N GLU A 31 9.64 9.87 22.17
CA GLU A 31 10.72 8.94 22.49
C GLU A 31 11.62 8.86 21.26
N MET A 32 12.91 9.14 21.45
CA MET A 32 13.92 9.12 20.38
C MET A 32 14.98 8.10 20.73
N GLN A 33 15.34 7.28 19.75
CA GLN A 33 16.42 6.31 19.84
C GLN A 33 17.27 6.40 18.58
N TRP A 34 18.59 6.46 18.75
CA TRP A 34 19.53 6.46 17.63
C TRP A 34 19.63 5.07 17.01
N GLU A 35 19.88 5.00 15.70
CA GLU A 35 20.10 3.74 14.99
C GLU A 35 21.21 2.90 15.63
N CYS A 36 22.36 3.49 15.94
CA CYS A 36 23.48 2.78 16.56
C CYS A 36 23.16 2.24 17.97
N ASP A 37 22.32 2.95 18.73
CA ASP A 37 21.87 2.51 20.04
C ASP A 37 20.82 1.40 19.89
N LEU A 38 19.93 1.52 18.90
CA LEU A 38 18.96 0.49 18.54
C LEU A 38 19.67 -0.79 18.12
N ASP A 39 20.65 -0.73 17.23
CA ASP A 39 21.40 -1.91 16.78
C ASP A 39 22.09 -2.58 17.96
N ARG A 40 22.80 -1.81 18.80
CA ARG A 40 23.49 -2.34 19.98
C ARG A 40 22.53 -3.01 20.95
N GLU A 41 21.40 -2.38 21.25
CA GLU A 41 20.44 -2.89 22.23
C GLU A 41 19.59 -4.04 21.68
N THR A 42 19.17 -3.96 20.42
CA THR A 42 18.33 -4.97 19.74
C THR A 42 19.10 -6.28 19.57
N LEU A 43 20.36 -6.21 19.12
CA LEU A 43 21.21 -7.39 18.96
C LEU A 43 21.53 -8.09 20.29
N THR A 44 21.54 -7.34 21.40
CA THR A 44 21.93 -7.87 22.72
C THR A 44 20.73 -8.36 23.54
N LYS A 45 19.61 -7.63 23.51
CA LYS A 45 18.44 -7.90 24.38
C LYS A 45 17.37 -8.74 23.70
N HIS A 46 17.30 -8.70 22.37
CA HIS A 46 16.22 -9.30 21.59
C HIS A 46 16.75 -10.01 20.33
N PRO A 47 17.52 -11.10 20.47
CA PRO A 47 18.05 -11.86 19.33
C PRO A 47 16.96 -12.39 18.39
N GLU A 48 15.74 -12.61 18.90
CA GLU A 48 14.56 -12.98 18.12
C GLU A 48 14.15 -11.93 17.08
N LEU A 49 14.55 -10.67 17.25
CA LEU A 49 14.27 -9.63 16.27
C LEU A 49 15.11 -9.81 14.99
N GLN A 50 16.27 -10.47 15.05
CA GLN A 50 17.09 -10.76 13.87
C GLN A 50 16.48 -11.82 12.95
N THR A 51 15.65 -12.70 13.50
CA THR A 51 14.91 -13.74 12.76
C THR A 51 13.45 -13.38 12.59
N PHE A 52 13.05 -12.15 12.90
CA PHE A 52 11.66 -11.75 12.82
C PHE A 52 11.19 -11.80 11.36
N PRO A 53 10.02 -12.42 11.07
CA PRO A 53 9.56 -12.59 9.68
C PRO A 53 9.44 -11.29 8.87
N ILE A 54 9.30 -10.14 9.54
CA ILE A 54 9.24 -8.82 8.91
C ILE A 54 10.58 -8.37 8.30
N LEU A 55 11.70 -9.01 8.67
CA LEU A 55 13.02 -8.78 8.08
C LEU A 55 13.19 -9.55 6.76
N GLU A 56 12.59 -10.75 6.65
CA GLU A 56 12.60 -11.53 5.40
C GLU A 56 11.64 -10.97 4.36
N GLN A 57 10.47 -10.49 4.79
CA GLN A 57 9.48 -9.86 3.93
C GLN A 57 9.36 -8.39 4.27
N SER A 58 9.76 -7.52 3.34
CA SER A 58 9.62 -6.07 3.53
C SER A 58 8.19 -5.74 3.97
N PRO A 59 8.02 -4.86 4.97
CA PRO A 59 6.71 -4.47 5.48
C PRO A 59 5.71 -4.13 4.37
N LEU A 60 4.42 -4.39 4.63
CA LEU A 60 3.37 -3.93 3.75
C LEU A 60 3.40 -2.40 3.67
N ASN A 61 3.66 -1.86 2.48
CA ASN A 61 3.54 -0.43 2.23
C ASN A 61 2.12 -0.14 1.74
N THR A 62 1.36 0.59 2.55
CA THR A 62 -0.05 0.90 2.24
C THR A 62 -0.20 1.69 0.94
N ARG A 63 0.81 2.46 0.53
CA ARG A 63 0.78 3.23 -0.73
C ARG A 63 0.75 2.34 -1.96
N ASP A 64 1.25 1.12 -1.88
CA ASP A 64 1.24 0.19 -3.01
C ASP A 64 -0.18 -0.29 -3.34
N SER A 65 -1.07 -0.29 -2.33
CA SER A 65 -2.48 -0.64 -2.50
C SER A 65 -3.35 0.47 -3.10
N LEU A 66 -2.84 1.70 -3.18
CA LEU A 66 -3.59 2.84 -3.69
C LEU A 66 -3.56 2.87 -5.22
N TYR A 67 -4.67 2.53 -5.85
CA TYR A 67 -4.83 2.62 -7.30
C TYR A 67 -5.63 3.87 -7.68
N ARG A 68 -5.43 4.33 -8.91
CA ARG A 68 -6.26 5.37 -9.52
C ARG A 68 -7.49 4.76 -10.16
N ASP A 69 -8.28 5.59 -10.83
CA ASP A 69 -9.41 5.17 -11.66
C ASP A 69 -9.04 4.04 -12.62
N ARG A 70 -10.04 3.21 -12.92
CA ARG A 70 -9.94 2.18 -13.95
C ARG A 70 -10.20 2.82 -15.30
N THR A 71 -9.20 2.77 -16.17
CA THR A 71 -9.34 3.09 -17.60
C THR A 71 -8.88 1.88 -18.40
N GLU A 72 -9.81 1.25 -19.10
CA GLU A 72 -9.56 0.05 -19.89
C GLU A 72 -10.31 0.16 -21.22
N ALA A 73 -9.61 -0.08 -22.32
CA ALA A 73 -10.20 -0.11 -23.66
C ALA A 73 -10.43 -1.56 -24.09
N MET A 74 -11.69 -1.97 -24.22
CA MET A 74 -12.02 -3.32 -24.72
C MET A 74 -11.95 -3.41 -26.25
N ARG A 75 -12.23 -2.29 -26.94
CA ARG A 75 -12.10 -2.12 -28.39
C ARG A 75 -11.57 -0.71 -28.65
N LEU A 76 -10.52 -0.60 -29.46
CA LEU A 76 -9.97 0.70 -29.85
C LEU A 76 -10.88 1.44 -30.84
N HIS A 77 -11.62 0.68 -31.65
CA HIS A 77 -12.59 1.20 -32.60
C HIS A 77 -13.71 0.18 -32.78
N TYR A 78 -14.95 0.65 -32.82
CA TYR A 78 -16.10 -0.18 -33.12
C TYR A 78 -17.07 0.59 -34.01
N LYS A 79 -17.44 -0.01 -35.14
CA LYS A 79 -18.49 0.47 -36.01
C LYS A 79 -19.75 -0.34 -35.74
N ILE A 80 -20.85 0.34 -35.45
CA ILE A 80 -22.15 -0.30 -35.21
C ILE A 80 -22.64 -1.03 -36.47
N LYS A 81 -23.34 -2.14 -36.26
CA LYS A 81 -24.08 -2.85 -37.32
C LYS A 81 -25.54 -2.40 -37.35
N ASP A 82 -26.25 -2.75 -38.42
CA ASP A 82 -27.68 -2.46 -38.53
C ASP A 82 -28.45 -3.10 -37.37
N GLY A 83 -29.25 -2.28 -36.67
CA GLY A 83 -30.01 -2.68 -35.49
C GLY A 83 -29.23 -2.61 -34.16
N GLU A 84 -27.96 -2.22 -34.15
CA GLU A 84 -27.20 -2.00 -32.91
C GLU A 84 -27.27 -0.54 -32.44
N THR A 85 -27.23 -0.33 -31.13
CA THR A 85 -27.09 1.00 -30.50
C THR A 85 -25.98 0.96 -29.45
N ILE A 86 -25.28 2.08 -29.27
CA ILE A 86 -24.29 2.25 -28.21
C ILE A 86 -24.94 3.03 -27.08
N GLN A 87 -24.87 2.49 -25.86
CA GLN A 87 -25.34 3.14 -24.65
C GLN A 87 -24.14 3.60 -23.83
N TYR A 88 -24.28 4.77 -23.22
CA TYR A 88 -23.29 5.33 -22.31
C TYR A 88 -23.90 5.42 -20.91
N LEU A 89 -23.15 4.92 -19.93
CA LEU A 89 -23.51 4.98 -18.52
C LEU A 89 -22.43 5.78 -17.80
N ASP A 90 -22.84 6.82 -17.08
CA ASP A 90 -21.99 7.59 -16.20
C ASP A 90 -22.55 7.61 -14.78
N VAL A 91 -21.65 7.52 -13.80
CA VAL A 91 -22.00 7.61 -12.39
C VAL A 91 -21.70 9.02 -11.92
N MET A 92 -22.75 9.83 -11.81
CA MET A 92 -22.62 11.19 -11.30
C MET A 92 -22.04 11.18 -9.88
N SER A 93 -20.92 11.87 -9.70
CA SER A 93 -20.23 11.98 -8.39
C SER A 93 -19.83 10.64 -7.77
N LEU A 94 -19.20 9.76 -8.56
CA LEU A 94 -18.72 8.45 -8.09
C LEU A 94 -17.95 8.53 -6.76
N TYR A 95 -16.91 9.37 -6.68
CA TYR A 95 -16.10 9.50 -5.47
C TYR A 95 -16.89 9.99 -4.25
N PRO A 96 -17.64 11.11 -4.31
CA PRO A 96 -18.51 11.52 -3.20
C PRO A 96 -19.51 10.45 -2.77
N CYS A 97 -20.11 9.72 -3.72
CA CYS A 97 -21.03 8.62 -3.42
C CYS A 97 -20.33 7.53 -2.60
N VAL A 98 -19.13 7.11 -3.02
CA VAL A 98 -18.32 6.14 -2.27
C VAL A 98 -17.96 6.66 -0.88
N CYS A 99 -17.53 7.92 -0.78
CA CYS A 99 -17.17 8.56 0.48
C CYS A 99 -18.34 8.64 1.47
N LYS A 100 -19.58 8.77 0.98
CA LYS A 100 -20.78 8.90 1.81
C LYS A 100 -21.28 7.56 2.34
N TYR A 101 -21.24 6.52 1.52
CA TYR A 101 -21.95 5.26 1.83
C TYR A 101 -21.04 4.10 2.23
N PHE A 102 -19.74 4.16 1.96
CA PHE A 102 -18.82 3.06 2.26
C PHE A 102 -17.93 3.35 3.48
N LYS A 103 -17.46 2.28 4.11
CA LYS A 103 -16.55 2.36 5.26
C LYS A 103 -15.15 2.75 4.81
N PHE A 104 -14.48 3.56 5.62
CA PHE A 104 -13.06 3.88 5.47
C PHE A 104 -12.29 3.37 6.69
N PRO A 105 -11.03 2.92 6.51
CA PRO A 105 -10.16 2.64 7.64
C PRO A 105 -9.86 3.95 8.38
N VAL A 106 -10.04 3.96 9.70
CA VAL A 106 -9.79 5.10 10.58
C VAL A 106 -8.89 4.64 11.73
N GLY A 107 -7.93 5.49 12.10
CA GLY A 107 -7.02 5.24 13.22
C GLY A 107 -5.75 4.49 12.81
N HIS A 108 -5.06 3.95 13.81
CA HIS A 108 -3.80 3.24 13.61
C HIS A 108 -4.07 1.76 13.25
N PRO A 109 -3.42 1.20 12.23
CA PRO A 109 -3.64 -0.18 11.84
C PRO A 109 -3.08 -1.15 12.88
N THR A 110 -3.78 -2.27 13.08
CA THR A 110 -3.25 -3.41 13.82
C THR A 110 -2.47 -4.30 12.86
N VAL A 111 -1.18 -4.52 13.12
CA VAL A 111 -0.35 -5.38 12.30
C VAL A 111 -0.49 -6.84 12.75
N HIS A 112 -0.73 -7.71 11.79
CA HIS A 112 -0.95 -9.13 12.00
C HIS A 112 0.16 -9.92 11.31
N VAL A 113 0.98 -10.62 12.11
CA VAL A 113 2.12 -11.42 11.64
C VAL A 113 2.02 -12.84 12.23
N GLY A 114 2.49 -13.86 11.49
CA GLY A 114 2.65 -15.22 11.99
C GLY A 114 1.71 -16.27 11.37
N GLU A 115 1.90 -17.52 11.78
CA GLU A 115 1.27 -18.73 11.21
C GLU A 115 -0.26 -18.71 11.24
N LYS A 116 -0.84 -18.09 12.26
CA LYS A 116 -2.31 -17.96 12.42
C LYS A 116 -2.98 -17.23 11.25
N TRP A 117 -2.24 -16.42 10.50
CA TRP A 117 -2.71 -15.68 9.33
C TRP A 117 -2.41 -16.40 8.02
N HIS A 118 -1.92 -17.64 8.03
CA HIS A 118 -1.76 -18.44 6.80
C HIS A 118 -3.07 -19.09 6.34
N ASN A 119 -4.08 -19.14 7.21
CA ASN A 119 -5.41 -19.64 6.85
C ASN A 119 -6.18 -18.56 6.06
N ILE A 120 -6.34 -18.78 4.76
CA ILE A 120 -7.01 -17.84 3.85
C ILE A 120 -8.44 -17.51 4.30
N GLN A 121 -9.21 -18.48 4.80
CA GLN A 121 -10.58 -18.22 5.24
C GLN A 121 -10.63 -17.25 6.42
N THR A 122 -9.71 -17.41 7.37
CA THR A 122 -9.60 -16.50 8.52
C THR A 122 -9.19 -15.10 8.08
N MET A 123 -8.31 -14.99 7.08
CA MET A 123 -7.92 -13.70 6.51
C MET A 123 -9.08 -13.00 5.80
N LEU A 124 -9.83 -13.72 4.95
CA LEU A 124 -10.92 -13.16 4.15
C LEU A 124 -12.11 -12.68 4.99
N GLN A 125 -12.22 -13.11 6.24
CA GLN A 125 -13.23 -12.63 7.20
C GLN A 125 -12.89 -11.25 7.81
N LYS A 126 -11.70 -10.68 7.50
CA LYS A 126 -11.25 -9.41 8.03
C LYS A 126 -11.25 -8.33 6.95
N GLU A 127 -11.70 -7.13 7.31
CA GLU A 127 -11.53 -5.93 6.50
C GLU A 127 -10.10 -5.41 6.71
N GLY A 128 -9.29 -5.29 5.64
CA GLY A 128 -7.90 -4.85 5.77
C GLY A 128 -7.09 -4.93 4.48
N LEU A 129 -5.79 -4.68 4.60
CA LEU A 129 -4.82 -4.78 3.51
C LEU A 129 -3.96 -6.04 3.68
N ILE A 130 -3.76 -6.76 2.58
CA ILE A 130 -2.97 -7.99 2.56
C ILE A 130 -1.93 -7.87 1.44
N LYS A 131 -0.69 -8.24 1.75
CA LYS A 131 0.38 -8.39 0.76
C LYS A 131 0.48 -9.89 0.42
N CYS A 132 0.09 -10.26 -0.80
CA CYS A 132 0.10 -11.64 -1.25
C CYS A 132 0.38 -11.75 -2.75
N SER A 133 0.78 -12.94 -3.17
CA SER A 133 0.87 -13.32 -4.57
C SER A 133 -0.46 -13.93 -5.00
N ILE A 134 -1.05 -13.41 -6.09
CA ILE A 134 -2.32 -13.89 -6.62
C ILE A 134 -2.07 -14.55 -7.97
N LEU A 135 -2.54 -15.78 -8.13
CA LEU A 135 -2.68 -16.39 -9.45
C LEU A 135 -3.97 -15.84 -10.08
N PRO A 136 -3.88 -15.10 -11.20
CA PRO A 136 -5.06 -14.46 -11.79
C PRO A 136 -6.07 -15.52 -12.30
N PRO A 137 -7.37 -15.28 -12.12
CA PRO A 137 -8.40 -16.19 -12.64
C PRO A 137 -8.34 -16.27 -14.17
N LYS A 138 -8.55 -17.47 -14.70
CA LYS A 138 -8.62 -17.71 -16.15
C LYS A 138 -10.01 -17.38 -16.68
N HIS A 139 -10.09 -17.08 -17.98
CA HIS A 139 -11.36 -16.90 -18.72
C HIS A 139 -12.27 -15.76 -18.22
N MET A 140 -11.70 -14.68 -17.68
CA MET A 140 -12.49 -13.49 -17.34
C MET A 140 -12.65 -12.54 -18.52
N TYR A 141 -13.81 -11.89 -18.59
CA TYR A 141 -14.08 -10.82 -19.56
C TYR A 141 -13.39 -9.50 -19.17
N HIS A 142 -13.25 -9.25 -17.87
CA HIS A 142 -12.56 -8.10 -17.30
C HIS A 142 -11.39 -8.55 -16.43
N SER A 143 -10.25 -7.85 -16.52
CA SER A 143 -9.14 -8.09 -15.58
C SER A 143 -9.54 -7.67 -14.16
N VAL A 144 -9.09 -8.40 -13.14
CA VAL A 144 -9.46 -8.15 -11.73
C VAL A 144 -8.29 -7.60 -10.91
N PRO A 145 -7.15 -8.30 -10.76
CA PRO A 145 -5.98 -7.70 -10.14
C PRO A 145 -5.19 -6.89 -11.18
N PRO A 146 -5.04 -5.57 -11.01
CA PRO A 146 -4.29 -4.78 -11.98
C PRO A 146 -2.79 -4.81 -11.63
N PRO A 147 -1.92 -5.43 -12.45
CA PRO A 147 -0.49 -5.33 -12.24
C PRO A 147 -0.01 -3.89 -12.51
N ARG A 148 0.97 -3.44 -11.73
CA ARG A 148 1.80 -2.29 -12.12
C ARG A 148 2.98 -2.79 -12.94
N CYS A 149 3.04 -2.39 -14.20
CA CYS A 149 4.18 -2.64 -15.08
C CYS A 149 4.82 -1.29 -15.43
N ASN A 150 6.10 -1.10 -15.14
CA ASN A 150 6.82 0.16 -15.41
C ASN A 150 6.10 1.41 -14.85
N ASN A 151 5.64 1.35 -13.60
CA ASN A 151 4.87 2.41 -12.93
C ASN A 151 3.54 2.79 -13.59
N LYS A 152 3.05 1.98 -14.53
CA LYS A 152 1.74 2.15 -15.15
C LYS A 152 0.78 1.08 -14.67
N LEU A 153 -0.45 1.48 -14.39
CA LEU A 153 -1.53 0.57 -14.05
C LEU A 153 -2.04 -0.09 -15.33
N LEU A 154 -1.99 -1.41 -15.38
CA LEU A 154 -2.50 -2.19 -16.51
C LEU A 154 -3.64 -3.11 -16.06
N PHE A 155 -4.59 -3.33 -16.96
CA PHE A 155 -5.68 -4.28 -16.79
C PHE A 155 -5.52 -5.40 -17.82
N CYS A 156 -4.47 -6.21 -17.66
CA CYS A 156 -4.16 -7.29 -18.61
C CYS A 156 -5.13 -8.46 -18.43
N LEU A 157 -5.67 -8.97 -19.54
CA LEU A 157 -6.30 -10.29 -19.56
C LEU A 157 -5.21 -11.34 -19.70
N TYR A 158 -5.18 -12.29 -18.79
CA TYR A 158 -4.25 -13.41 -18.84
C TYR A 158 -4.81 -14.45 -19.83
N LYS A 159 -4.23 -14.52 -21.02
CA LYS A 159 -4.39 -15.64 -21.95
C LYS A 159 -3.15 -16.53 -21.80
N THR A 160 -3.33 -17.76 -21.35
CA THR A 160 -2.38 -18.85 -21.62
C THR A 160 -2.64 -19.37 -23.02
#